data_AF-A0A3M6D732-F1
#
_entry.id   AF-A0A3M6D732-F1
#
_cell.length_a   1.000
_cell.length_b   1.000
_cell.length_c   1.000
_cell.angle_alpha   90.00
_cell.angle_beta   90.00
_cell.angle_gamma   90.00
#
_symmetry.space_group_name_H-M   'P 1'
#
loop_
_entity.id
_entity.type
_entity.pdbx_description
1 polymer ?
#
loop_
_entity_poly.entity_id
_entity_poly.type
_entity_poly.pdbx_seq_one_letter_code
_entity_poly.pdbx_strand_id
1 'polypeptide(L)'
;MMVGVLSLTAGYRMARFPGDFAKDPGGSLWAAINLQHRSSPADLVQGNHTVLERYGDHIPKDSDCFKAKADVTHDIPSGVAGLWNYRTRQVKLNPNIALESHPADVAGHEFIHCYTHPEFRDRHIHHPHWKALNEGLTTHLTEKLPPPKRLLPIPLAKDPYHGFKLATGDSWPGAAKRIEGAVGEDTLLKAFFGGDDDAIGEVAKAAARIYPRLASSRTEQELYRAGMMRGSQQLAECYAGALLASGQPLPKSWTLNMLPVFSFSDMQPEQAKKAQLQAEKSHERMGIIFDAAFFSPDLKTQRQALGMLREDLLMHWEKVLPDKD
;
A
#
# COMPACT_ATOMS: atom_id res chain seq x y z
N MET A 1 3.83 -31.65 -33.87
CA MET A 1 4.28 -30.24 -34.03
C MET A 1 4.67 -29.59 -32.70
N MET A 2 3.89 -29.75 -31.61
CA MET A 2 4.26 -29.22 -30.27
C MET A 2 5.61 -29.74 -29.72
N VAL A 3 5.87 -31.05 -29.77
CA VAL A 3 7.13 -31.62 -29.22
C VAL A 3 8.37 -31.06 -29.90
N GLY A 4 8.34 -30.86 -31.23
CA GLY A 4 9.48 -30.28 -31.97
C GLY A 4 9.77 -28.81 -31.62
N VAL A 5 8.72 -28.01 -31.39
CA VAL A 5 8.87 -26.61 -30.96
C VAL A 5 9.41 -26.54 -29.53
N LEU A 6 8.93 -27.42 -28.63
CA LEU A 6 9.39 -27.51 -27.24
C LEU A 6 10.85 -27.97 -27.13
N SER A 7 11.28 -28.95 -27.94
CA SER A 7 12.68 -29.37 -28.00
C SER A 7 13.60 -28.27 -28.51
N LEU A 8 13.14 -27.50 -29.50
CA LEU A 8 13.88 -26.37 -30.06
C LEU A 8 13.99 -25.20 -29.06
N THR A 9 12.94 -24.88 -28.30
CA THR A 9 12.97 -23.80 -27.31
C THR A 9 13.81 -24.17 -26.08
N ALA A 10 13.69 -25.40 -25.59
CA ALA A 10 14.52 -25.91 -24.50
C ALA A 10 16.00 -26.02 -24.94
N GLY A 11 16.27 -26.58 -26.12
CA GLY A 11 17.62 -26.67 -26.69
C GLY A 11 18.24 -25.30 -26.94
N TYR A 12 17.48 -24.34 -27.49
CA TYR A 12 17.92 -22.97 -27.68
C TYR A 12 18.27 -22.30 -26.35
N ARG A 13 17.40 -22.40 -25.33
CA ARG A 13 17.66 -21.82 -24.01
C ARG A 13 18.85 -22.48 -23.33
N MET A 14 19.01 -23.81 -23.42
CA MET A 14 20.15 -24.52 -22.85
C MET A 14 21.46 -24.13 -23.52
N ALA A 15 21.48 -23.96 -24.84
CA ALA A 15 22.67 -23.53 -25.58
C ALA A 15 23.04 -22.06 -25.33
N ARG A 16 22.03 -21.17 -25.22
CA ARG A 16 22.23 -19.72 -25.07
C ARG A 16 22.45 -19.31 -23.61
N PHE A 17 21.84 -20.04 -22.66
CA PHE A 17 21.83 -19.73 -21.23
C PHE A 17 22.02 -21.00 -20.38
N PRO A 18 23.13 -21.74 -20.54
CA PRO A 18 23.36 -22.99 -19.81
C PRO A 18 23.34 -22.81 -18.29
N GLY A 19 23.72 -21.63 -17.80
CA GLY A 19 23.69 -21.29 -16.37
C GLY A 19 22.31 -21.27 -15.74
N ASP A 20 21.24 -21.06 -16.51
CA ASP A 20 19.87 -21.11 -15.97
C ASP A 20 19.46 -22.54 -15.64
N PHE A 21 19.78 -23.50 -16.52
CA PHE A 21 19.54 -24.92 -16.28
C PHE A 21 20.44 -25.49 -15.18
N ALA A 22 21.61 -24.91 -14.95
CA ALA A 22 22.47 -25.30 -13.83
C ALA A 22 21.94 -24.81 -12.48
N LYS A 23 21.35 -23.61 -12.43
CA LYS A 23 20.85 -22.99 -11.18
C LYS A 23 19.41 -23.38 -10.85
N ASP A 24 18.56 -23.53 -11.86
CA ASP A 24 17.17 -23.94 -11.72
C ASP A 24 16.77 -24.86 -12.90
N PRO A 25 17.18 -26.14 -12.88
CA PRO A 25 16.89 -27.08 -13.96
C PRO A 25 15.39 -27.27 -14.19
N GLY A 26 14.63 -27.38 -13.09
CA GLY A 26 13.19 -27.60 -13.12
C GLY A 26 12.43 -26.41 -13.67
N GLY A 27 12.64 -25.21 -13.11
CA GLY A 27 11.97 -24.00 -13.57
C GLY A 27 12.40 -23.58 -14.97
N SER A 28 13.67 -23.76 -15.35
CA SER A 28 14.14 -23.45 -16.72
C SER A 28 13.51 -24.38 -17.78
N LEU A 29 13.35 -25.67 -17.47
CA LEU A 29 12.63 -26.61 -18.34
C LEU A 29 11.15 -26.25 -18.42
N TRP A 30 10.50 -25.99 -17.28
CA TRP A 30 9.10 -25.54 -17.25
C TRP A 30 8.87 -24.24 -18.01
N ALA A 31 9.80 -23.28 -17.92
CA ALA A 31 9.75 -22.02 -18.63
C ALA A 31 9.90 -22.22 -20.15
N ALA A 32 10.77 -23.14 -20.58
CA ALA A 32 10.89 -23.51 -21.99
C ALA A 32 9.62 -24.19 -22.51
N ILE A 33 8.99 -25.04 -21.68
CA ILE A 33 7.73 -25.72 -22.02
C ILE A 33 6.58 -24.73 -22.17
N ASN A 34 6.48 -23.77 -21.25
CA ASN A 34 5.42 -22.77 -21.23
C ASN A 34 5.73 -21.52 -22.08
N LEU A 35 6.79 -21.54 -22.90
CA LEU A 35 7.20 -20.42 -23.76
C LEU A 35 7.33 -19.08 -23.02
N GLN A 36 7.78 -19.12 -21.76
CA GLN A 36 7.96 -17.92 -20.95
C GLN A 36 8.92 -16.92 -21.62
N HIS A 37 8.82 -15.65 -21.27
CA HIS A 37 9.85 -14.67 -21.62
C HIS A 37 11.08 -14.90 -20.75
N ARG A 38 12.25 -14.99 -21.37
CA ARG A 38 13.50 -14.93 -20.62
C ARG A 38 13.85 -13.48 -20.40
N SER A 39 13.87 -13.01 -19.16
CA SER A 39 14.30 -11.65 -18.86
C SER A 39 15.80 -11.46 -19.09
N SER A 40 16.19 -10.21 -19.26
CA SER A 40 17.57 -9.81 -19.55
C SER A 40 17.95 -8.51 -18.84
N PRO A 41 19.25 -8.19 -18.73
CA PRO A 41 19.69 -6.88 -18.26
C PRO A 41 19.12 -5.71 -19.07
N ALA A 42 18.81 -5.92 -20.36
CA ALA A 42 18.21 -4.88 -21.19
C ALA A 42 16.78 -4.55 -20.74
N ASP A 43 16.02 -5.53 -20.24
CA ASP A 43 14.67 -5.29 -19.69
C ASP A 43 14.72 -4.45 -18.41
N LEU A 44 15.73 -4.67 -17.57
CA LEU A 44 15.98 -3.85 -16.38
C LEU A 44 16.32 -2.40 -16.76
N VAL A 45 17.22 -2.21 -17.74
CA VAL A 45 17.58 -0.87 -18.25
C VAL A 45 16.36 -0.18 -18.85
N GLN A 46 15.57 -0.90 -19.65
CA GLN A 46 14.36 -0.37 -20.26
C GLN A 46 13.33 0.03 -19.18
N GLY A 47 13.03 -0.85 -18.23
CA GLY A 47 12.08 -0.57 -17.15
C GLY A 47 12.47 0.65 -16.34
N ASN A 48 13.75 0.76 -15.93
CA ASN A 48 14.25 1.93 -15.21
C ASN A 48 14.15 3.21 -16.06
N HIS A 49 14.55 3.15 -17.32
CA HIS A 49 14.51 4.30 -18.23
C HIS A 49 13.09 4.81 -18.41
N THR A 50 12.12 3.92 -18.62
CA THR A 50 10.71 4.29 -18.76
C THR A 50 10.15 4.94 -17.50
N VAL A 51 10.52 4.45 -16.31
CA VAL A 51 10.13 5.06 -15.03
C VAL A 51 10.72 6.47 -14.89
N LEU A 52 12.00 6.64 -15.19
CA LEU A 52 12.66 7.95 -15.12
C LEU A 52 12.14 8.93 -16.18
N GLU A 53 11.81 8.47 -17.38
CA GLU A 53 11.19 9.30 -18.42
C GLU A 53 9.81 9.80 -17.98
N ARG A 54 9.01 8.94 -17.32
CA ARG A 54 7.65 9.29 -16.91
C ARG A 54 7.59 10.09 -15.60
N TYR A 55 8.44 9.78 -14.63
CA TYR A 55 8.34 10.28 -13.25
C TYR A 55 9.61 10.98 -12.74
N GLY A 56 10.68 11.06 -13.53
CA GLY A 56 11.99 11.57 -13.12
C GLY A 56 11.97 12.98 -12.54
N ASP A 57 11.06 13.85 -13.00
CA ASP A 57 10.92 15.22 -12.49
C ASP A 57 10.45 15.29 -11.02
N HIS A 58 9.84 14.20 -10.51
CA HIS A 58 9.40 14.09 -9.11
C HIS A 58 10.37 13.28 -8.24
N ILE A 59 11.43 12.71 -8.82
CA ILE A 59 12.40 11.87 -8.11
C ILE A 59 13.61 12.75 -7.72
N PRO A 60 13.93 12.87 -6.42
CA PRO A 60 15.10 13.62 -5.98
C PRO A 60 16.40 13.07 -6.60
N LYS A 61 17.29 13.97 -7.05
CA LYS A 61 18.56 13.60 -7.73
C LYS A 61 19.49 12.76 -6.86
N ASP A 62 19.32 12.79 -5.55
CA ASP A 62 20.07 12.03 -4.55
C ASP A 62 19.36 10.75 -4.10
N SER A 63 18.28 10.34 -4.77
CA SER A 63 17.58 9.08 -4.49
C SER A 63 18.55 7.90 -4.44
N ASP A 64 18.47 7.12 -3.36
CA ASP A 64 19.30 5.93 -3.15
C ASP A 64 19.10 4.88 -4.25
N CYS A 65 17.97 4.91 -4.95
CA CYS A 65 17.68 4.00 -6.06
C CYS A 65 18.65 4.18 -7.23
N PHE A 66 19.21 5.38 -7.46
CA PHE A 66 20.24 5.58 -8.49
C PHE A 66 21.52 4.78 -8.24
N LYS A 67 21.74 4.33 -6.99
CA LYS A 67 22.86 3.49 -6.56
C LYS A 67 22.45 2.03 -6.37
N ALA A 68 21.19 1.68 -6.62
CA ALA A 68 20.71 0.32 -6.48
C ALA A 68 21.35 -0.61 -7.51
N LYS A 69 21.59 -1.85 -7.09
CA LYS A 69 21.98 -2.91 -8.03
C LYS A 69 20.72 -3.46 -8.69
N ALA A 70 20.82 -3.79 -9.97
CA ALA A 70 19.74 -4.43 -10.70
C ALA A 70 20.27 -5.67 -11.44
N ASP A 71 19.67 -6.84 -11.22
CA ASP A 71 20.12 -8.08 -11.82
C ASP A 71 18.99 -9.08 -12.10
N VAL A 72 19.21 -9.89 -13.13
CA VAL A 72 18.38 -11.04 -13.47
C VAL A 72 18.91 -12.25 -12.70
N THR A 73 18.12 -12.80 -11.78
CA THR A 73 18.61 -13.81 -10.83
C THR A 73 17.55 -14.80 -10.38
N HIS A 74 17.97 -16.05 -10.17
CA HIS A 74 17.15 -17.11 -9.57
C HIS A 74 17.02 -16.98 -8.05
N ASP A 75 17.75 -16.05 -7.42
CA ASP A 75 17.65 -15.74 -5.99
C ASP A 75 16.44 -14.83 -5.70
N ILE A 76 15.26 -15.34 -6.04
CA ILE A 76 13.94 -14.71 -5.85
C ILE A 76 12.93 -15.80 -5.41
N PRO A 77 11.93 -15.50 -4.56
CA PRO A 77 10.96 -16.51 -4.16
C PRO A 77 10.20 -17.12 -5.34
N SER A 78 9.81 -18.39 -5.20
CA SER A 78 9.02 -19.08 -6.22
C SER A 78 7.70 -18.36 -6.49
N GLY A 79 7.34 -18.21 -7.77
CA GLY A 79 6.13 -17.51 -8.21
C GLY A 79 6.23 -15.98 -8.19
N VAL A 80 7.39 -15.41 -7.86
CA VAL A 80 7.62 -13.96 -7.88
C VAL A 80 8.40 -13.58 -9.15
N ALA A 81 7.86 -12.60 -9.89
CA ALA A 81 8.41 -12.14 -11.16
C ALA A 81 9.51 -11.08 -10.97
N GLY A 82 9.35 -10.18 -10.01
CA GLY A 82 10.29 -9.12 -9.67
C GLY A 82 10.32 -8.85 -8.17
N LEU A 83 11.40 -8.28 -7.67
CA LEU A 83 11.54 -7.92 -6.26
C LEU A 83 12.48 -6.73 -6.06
N TRP A 84 11.97 -5.68 -5.44
CA TRP A 84 12.77 -4.65 -4.78
C TRP A 84 13.06 -5.01 -3.31
N ASN A 85 14.34 -4.95 -2.92
CA ASN A 85 14.75 -5.06 -1.53
C ASN A 85 15.41 -3.76 -1.05
N TYR A 86 14.69 -2.99 -0.23
CA TYR A 86 15.18 -1.72 0.31
C TYR A 86 16.40 -1.85 1.24
N ARG A 87 16.62 -3.02 1.86
CA ARG A 87 17.75 -3.24 2.79
C ARG A 87 19.05 -3.49 2.03
N THR A 88 18.99 -4.33 1.00
CA THR A 88 20.16 -4.63 0.17
C THR A 88 20.31 -3.69 -1.02
N ARG A 89 19.33 -2.81 -1.25
CA ARG A 89 19.24 -1.88 -2.38
C ARG A 89 19.37 -2.59 -3.71
N GLN A 90 18.56 -3.63 -3.89
CA GLN A 90 18.64 -4.51 -5.05
C GLN A 90 17.27 -4.70 -5.69
N VAL A 91 17.20 -4.42 -7.00
CA VAL A 91 16.09 -4.79 -7.88
C VAL A 91 16.45 -6.11 -8.53
N LYS A 92 15.63 -7.13 -8.34
CA LYS A 92 15.82 -8.47 -8.90
C LYS A 92 14.70 -8.79 -9.86
N LEU A 93 15.04 -9.40 -10.99
CA LEU A 93 14.06 -9.88 -11.95
C LEU A 93 14.24 -11.38 -12.15
N ASN A 94 13.14 -12.13 -12.11
CA ASN A 94 13.15 -13.55 -12.37
C ASN A 94 13.60 -13.80 -13.83
N PRO A 95 14.55 -14.71 -14.09
CA PRO A 95 14.95 -15.10 -15.44
C PRO A 95 13.79 -15.62 -16.29
N ASN A 96 12.75 -16.17 -15.66
CA ASN A 96 11.63 -16.85 -16.28
C ASN A 96 10.31 -16.12 -15.94
N ILE A 97 9.79 -15.32 -16.88
CA ILE A 97 8.60 -14.48 -16.71
C ILE A 97 7.47 -15.03 -17.60
N ALA A 98 6.23 -15.06 -17.12
CA ALA A 98 5.06 -15.49 -17.91
C ALA A 98 4.93 -14.72 -19.24
N LEU A 99 4.46 -15.38 -20.31
CA LEU A 99 4.40 -14.76 -21.65
C LEU A 99 3.42 -13.58 -21.68
N GLU A 100 2.35 -13.65 -20.90
CA GLU A 100 1.38 -12.57 -20.70
C GLU A 100 1.93 -11.37 -19.89
N SER A 101 3.16 -11.45 -19.35
CA SER A 101 3.83 -10.36 -18.63
C SER A 101 5.11 -9.97 -19.36
N HIS A 102 5.29 -8.68 -19.66
CA HIS A 102 6.54 -8.23 -20.28
C HIS A 102 7.62 -8.01 -19.20
N PRO A 103 8.84 -8.56 -19.33
CA PRO A 103 9.88 -8.40 -18.31
C PRO A 103 10.22 -6.94 -17.99
N ALA A 104 10.22 -6.05 -19.00
CA ALA A 104 10.41 -4.61 -18.79
C ALA A 104 9.28 -3.94 -17.98
N ASP A 105 8.03 -4.42 -18.06
CA ASP A 105 6.93 -3.91 -17.23
C ASP A 105 7.11 -4.33 -15.78
N VAL A 106 7.48 -5.60 -15.56
CA VAL A 106 7.82 -6.11 -14.23
C VAL A 106 8.99 -5.32 -13.64
N ALA A 107 10.03 -5.05 -14.43
CA ALA A 107 11.12 -4.19 -14.00
C ALA A 107 10.64 -2.77 -13.64
N GLY A 108 9.76 -2.18 -14.45
CA GLY A 108 9.16 -0.88 -14.18
C GLY A 108 8.44 -0.83 -12.83
N HIS A 109 7.65 -1.86 -12.50
CA HIS A 109 7.00 -2.00 -11.19
C HIS A 109 8.01 -2.00 -10.03
N GLU A 110 9.08 -2.79 -10.14
CA GLU A 110 10.10 -2.84 -9.09
C GLU A 110 10.92 -1.55 -9.00
N PHE A 111 11.13 -0.84 -10.12
CA PHE A 111 11.79 0.47 -10.09
C PHE A 111 10.90 1.55 -9.47
N ILE A 112 9.57 1.49 -9.64
CA ILE A 112 8.64 2.37 -8.91
C ILE A 112 8.76 2.15 -7.41
N HIS A 113 8.81 0.89 -6.94
CA HIS A 113 9.10 0.57 -5.53
C HIS A 113 10.48 1.08 -5.08
N CYS A 114 11.49 0.99 -5.95
CA CYS A 114 12.84 1.45 -5.67
C CYS A 114 12.91 2.97 -5.49
N TYR A 115 12.21 3.74 -6.33
CA TYR A 115 12.16 5.19 -6.25
C TYR A 115 11.17 5.74 -5.22
N THR A 116 10.32 4.90 -4.61
CA THR A 116 9.45 5.34 -3.50
C THR A 116 10.28 6.03 -2.42
N HIS A 117 9.90 7.25 -2.08
CA HIS A 117 10.65 8.06 -1.13
C HIS A 117 10.65 7.41 0.27
N PRO A 118 11.80 7.33 0.97
CA PRO A 118 11.87 6.74 2.31
C PRO A 118 10.88 7.36 3.30
N GLU A 119 10.69 8.68 3.25
CA GLU A 119 9.74 9.39 4.13
C GLU A 119 8.29 8.94 3.89
N PHE A 120 7.88 8.76 2.62
CA PHE A 120 6.55 8.24 2.30
C PHE A 120 6.37 6.84 2.89
N ARG A 121 7.34 5.95 2.64
CA ARG A 121 7.34 4.58 3.17
C ARG A 121 7.28 4.56 4.69
N ASP A 122 8.19 5.25 5.36
CA ASP A 122 8.40 5.13 6.81
C ASP A 122 7.20 5.68 7.60
N ARG A 123 6.48 6.67 7.05
CA ARG A 123 5.23 7.16 7.65
C ARG A 123 4.11 6.13 7.60
N HIS A 124 4.02 5.36 6.51
CA HIS A 124 2.90 4.46 6.22
C HIS A 124 3.16 2.98 6.57
N ILE A 125 4.43 2.54 6.72
CA ILE A 125 4.81 1.11 6.80
C ILE A 125 4.17 0.32 7.94
N HIS A 126 3.80 1.00 9.03
CA HIS A 126 3.15 0.39 10.19
C HIS A 126 1.61 0.41 10.12
N HIS A 127 1.03 0.97 9.06
CA HIS A 127 -0.42 0.97 8.88
C HIS A 127 -0.93 -0.43 8.50
N PRO A 128 -2.08 -0.89 9.01
CA PRO A 128 -2.63 -2.22 8.70
C PRO A 128 -2.78 -2.50 7.21
N HIS A 129 -3.02 -1.44 6.41
CA HIS A 129 -3.19 -1.54 4.96
C HIS A 129 -1.94 -1.18 4.17
N TRP A 130 -0.76 -1.07 4.80
CA TRP A 130 0.49 -0.67 4.12
C TRP A 130 0.74 -1.46 2.84
N LYS A 131 0.62 -2.78 2.89
CA LYS A 131 0.87 -3.64 1.72
C LYS A 131 -0.08 -3.31 0.57
N ALA A 132 -1.37 -3.13 0.87
CA ALA A 132 -2.38 -2.80 -0.14
C ALA A 132 -2.22 -1.38 -0.69
N LEU A 133 -1.75 -0.43 0.13
CA LEU A 133 -1.41 0.93 -0.30
C LEU A 133 -0.19 0.93 -1.21
N ASN A 134 0.91 0.33 -0.76
CA ASN A 134 2.17 0.34 -1.48
C ASN A 134 2.07 -0.39 -2.82
N GLU A 135 1.63 -1.65 -2.82
CA GLU A 135 1.48 -2.41 -4.07
C GLU A 135 0.39 -1.82 -4.97
N GLY A 136 -0.71 -1.31 -4.39
CA GLY A 136 -1.78 -0.68 -5.17
C GLY A 136 -1.29 0.57 -5.90
N LEU A 137 -0.57 1.46 -5.21
CA LEU A 137 0.02 2.66 -5.81
C LEU A 137 1.07 2.29 -6.86
N THR A 138 1.97 1.35 -6.55
CA THR A 138 3.00 0.90 -7.49
C THR A 138 2.36 0.31 -8.75
N THR A 139 1.41 -0.62 -8.64
CA THR A 139 0.70 -1.18 -9.82
C THR A 139 -0.01 -0.09 -10.62
N HIS A 140 -0.74 0.82 -9.94
CA HIS A 140 -1.46 1.90 -10.61
C HIS A 140 -0.52 2.84 -11.38
N LEU A 141 0.67 3.13 -10.83
CA LEU A 141 1.71 3.90 -11.52
C LEU A 141 2.36 3.09 -12.66
N THR A 142 2.61 1.79 -12.49
CA THR A 142 3.12 0.91 -13.55
C THR A 142 2.18 0.91 -14.76
N GLU A 143 0.86 0.89 -14.55
CA GLU A 143 -0.14 0.90 -15.62
C GLU A 143 -0.16 2.20 -16.46
N LYS A 144 0.46 3.27 -15.95
CA LYS A 144 0.60 4.56 -16.64
C LYS A 144 1.91 4.65 -17.42
N LEU A 145 2.80 3.66 -17.32
CA LEU A 145 4.01 3.59 -18.14
C LEU A 145 3.67 3.27 -19.60
N PRO A 146 4.41 3.82 -20.58
CA PRO A 146 4.32 3.40 -21.97
C PRO A 146 4.53 1.88 -22.10
N PRO A 147 3.64 1.15 -22.79
CA PRO A 147 3.79 -0.29 -22.93
C PRO A 147 5.04 -0.63 -23.76
N PRO A 148 5.82 -1.64 -23.36
CA PRO A 148 7.01 -2.05 -24.07
C PRO A 148 6.65 -2.63 -25.44
N LYS A 149 7.52 -2.40 -26.42
CA LYS A 149 7.36 -2.96 -27.77
C LYS A 149 7.34 -4.48 -27.70
N ARG A 150 6.30 -5.09 -28.28
CA ARG A 150 6.16 -6.55 -28.34
C ARG A 150 6.38 -7.09 -29.75
N LEU A 151 6.95 -8.27 -29.80
CA LEU A 151 7.06 -9.08 -31.01
C LEU A 151 5.71 -9.70 -31.41
N LEU A 152 4.83 -9.98 -30.44
CA LEU A 152 3.52 -10.58 -30.65
C LEU A 152 2.42 -9.73 -30.00
N PRO A 153 1.22 -9.62 -30.62
CA PRO A 153 0.11 -8.81 -30.10
C PRO A 153 -0.66 -9.56 -29.00
N ILE A 154 0.05 -10.10 -28.00
CA ILE A 154 -0.54 -10.74 -26.83
C ILE A 154 -0.88 -9.63 -25.82
N PRO A 155 -2.15 -9.50 -25.38
CA PRO A 155 -2.51 -8.55 -24.32
C PRO A 155 -1.71 -8.82 -23.05
N LEU A 156 -1.34 -7.77 -22.30
CA LEU A 156 -0.79 -8.00 -20.97
C LEU A 156 -1.87 -8.59 -20.09
N ALA A 157 -1.51 -9.63 -19.36
CA ALA A 157 -2.23 -9.92 -18.14
C ALA A 157 -2.10 -8.72 -17.20
N LYS A 158 -3.20 -8.43 -16.52
CA LYS A 158 -3.16 -7.50 -15.40
C LYS A 158 -2.26 -8.07 -14.32
N ASP A 159 -1.59 -7.17 -13.62
CA ASP A 159 -0.82 -7.53 -12.43
C ASP A 159 -1.70 -8.32 -11.43
N PRO A 160 -1.18 -9.38 -10.76
CA PRO A 160 -1.90 -10.13 -9.74
C PRO A 160 -2.61 -9.26 -8.68
N TYR A 161 -2.09 -8.07 -8.37
CA TYR A 161 -2.69 -7.14 -7.41
C TYR A 161 -4.10 -6.65 -7.82
N HIS A 162 -4.51 -6.77 -9.08
CA HIS A 162 -5.91 -6.55 -9.50
C HIS A 162 -6.88 -7.60 -8.93
N GLY A 163 -6.38 -8.79 -8.63
CA GLY A 163 -7.16 -9.86 -8.00
C GLY A 163 -7.34 -9.65 -6.50
N PHE A 164 -6.51 -8.82 -5.85
CA PHE A 164 -6.62 -8.55 -4.41
C PHE A 164 -7.56 -7.40 -4.15
N LYS A 165 -8.47 -7.60 -3.19
CA LYS A 165 -9.54 -6.66 -2.88
C LYS A 165 -9.46 -6.20 -1.43
N LEU A 166 -9.81 -4.94 -1.21
CA LEU A 166 -10.14 -4.41 0.11
C LEU A 166 -11.49 -4.98 0.57
N ALA A 167 -11.78 -4.91 1.87
CA ALA A 167 -13.09 -5.31 2.41
C ALA A 167 -14.25 -4.48 1.82
N THR A 168 -13.96 -3.27 1.31
CA THR A 168 -14.89 -2.42 0.59
C THR A 168 -15.20 -2.90 -0.84
N GLY A 169 -14.47 -3.90 -1.34
CA GLY A 169 -14.63 -4.49 -2.68
C GLY A 169 -13.69 -3.91 -3.75
N ASP A 170 -13.07 -2.76 -3.51
CA ASP A 170 -12.09 -2.14 -4.41
C ASP A 170 -10.88 -3.06 -4.60
N SER A 171 -10.39 -3.21 -5.83
CA SER A 171 -9.06 -3.79 -6.05
C SER A 171 -7.99 -2.85 -5.49
N TRP A 172 -6.81 -3.38 -5.15
CA TRP A 172 -5.70 -2.54 -4.67
C TRP A 172 -5.34 -1.38 -5.62
N PRO A 173 -5.10 -1.60 -6.92
CA PRO A 173 -4.90 -0.50 -7.88
C PRO A 173 -6.16 0.36 -8.07
N GLY A 174 -7.36 -0.20 -7.88
CA GLY A 174 -8.61 0.57 -7.88
C GLY A 174 -8.66 1.60 -6.74
N ALA A 175 -8.24 1.21 -5.54
CA ALA A 175 -8.12 2.11 -4.40
C ALA A 175 -7.05 3.19 -4.63
N ALA A 176 -5.89 2.81 -5.20
CA ALA A 176 -4.84 3.75 -5.59
C ALA A 176 -5.33 4.79 -6.62
N LYS A 177 -6.08 4.36 -7.63
CA LYS A 177 -6.73 5.26 -8.59
C LYS A 177 -7.67 6.26 -7.91
N ARG A 178 -8.40 5.83 -6.88
CA ARG A 178 -9.27 6.73 -6.09
C ARG A 178 -8.47 7.71 -5.25
N ILE A 179 -7.31 7.32 -4.73
CA ILE A 179 -6.38 8.25 -4.06
C ILE A 179 -5.93 9.31 -5.07
N GLU A 180 -5.41 8.91 -6.24
CA GLU A 180 -5.01 9.87 -7.28
C GLU A 180 -6.17 10.81 -7.65
N GLY A 181 -7.38 10.27 -7.84
CA GLY A 181 -8.56 11.08 -8.14
C GLY A 181 -8.95 12.07 -7.04
N ALA A 182 -8.58 11.81 -5.78
CA ALA A 182 -8.86 12.69 -4.65
C ALA A 182 -7.79 13.79 -4.47
N VAL A 183 -6.51 13.48 -4.71
CA VAL A 183 -5.40 14.44 -4.44
C VAL A 183 -4.79 15.04 -5.71
N GLY A 184 -5.05 14.47 -6.87
CA GLY A 184 -4.39 14.80 -8.15
C GLY A 184 -3.07 14.06 -8.35
N GLU A 185 -2.71 13.82 -9.62
CA GLU A 185 -1.46 13.12 -9.98
C GLU A 185 -0.21 13.82 -9.44
N ASP A 186 -0.10 15.15 -9.61
CA ASP A 186 1.08 15.91 -9.16
C ASP A 186 1.31 15.78 -7.64
N THR A 187 0.25 15.92 -6.83
CA THR A 187 0.32 15.72 -5.38
C THR A 187 0.73 14.28 -5.04
N LEU A 188 0.14 13.29 -5.72
CA LEU A 188 0.49 11.89 -5.49
C LEU A 188 1.99 11.63 -5.78
N LEU A 189 2.51 12.15 -6.89
CA LEU A 189 3.91 11.96 -7.28
C LEU A 189 4.87 12.71 -6.36
N LYS A 190 4.55 13.93 -5.93
CA LYS A 190 5.30 14.69 -4.91
C LYS A 190 5.36 13.95 -3.58
N ALA A 191 4.27 13.30 -3.17
CA ALA A 191 4.25 12.47 -1.98
C ALA A 191 5.09 11.20 -2.15
N PHE A 192 4.79 10.41 -3.19
CA PHE A 192 5.28 9.05 -3.37
C PHE A 192 6.76 9.01 -3.76
N PHE A 193 7.19 9.88 -4.68
CA PHE A 193 8.58 9.96 -5.16
C PHE A 193 9.37 11.11 -4.53
N GLY A 194 8.72 12.27 -4.32
CA GLY A 194 9.38 13.48 -3.85
C GLY A 194 9.58 13.56 -2.34
N GLY A 195 8.78 12.83 -1.55
CA GLY A 195 8.81 12.93 -0.09
C GLY A 195 8.26 14.23 0.47
N ASP A 196 7.48 14.98 -0.31
CA ASP A 196 6.90 16.25 0.11
C ASP A 196 5.93 16.05 1.29
N ASP A 197 6.18 16.79 2.37
CA ASP A 197 5.53 16.59 3.66
C ASP A 197 4.02 16.88 3.63
N ASP A 198 3.61 17.94 2.93
CA ASP A 198 2.20 18.32 2.80
C ASP A 198 1.47 17.35 1.86
N ALA A 199 2.10 16.97 0.75
CA ALA A 199 1.55 16.02 -0.20
C ALA A 199 1.36 14.62 0.42
N ILE A 200 2.32 14.17 1.24
CA ILE A 200 2.18 12.94 2.04
C ILE A 200 0.94 13.03 2.93
N GLY A 201 0.72 14.18 3.59
CA GLY A 201 -0.45 14.40 4.43
C GLY A 201 -1.76 14.30 3.65
N GLU A 202 -1.85 14.88 2.46
CA GLU A 202 -3.03 14.80 1.60
C GLU A 202 -3.30 13.36 1.11
N VAL A 203 -2.25 12.64 0.69
CA VAL A 203 -2.38 11.21 0.32
C VAL A 203 -2.86 10.38 1.51
N ALA A 204 -2.33 10.62 2.71
CA ALA A 204 -2.72 9.92 3.92
C ALA A 204 -4.18 10.18 4.30
N LYS A 205 -4.64 11.43 4.20
CA LYS A 205 -6.05 11.81 4.39
C LYS A 205 -6.97 11.10 3.39
N ALA A 206 -6.59 11.07 2.12
CA ALA A 206 -7.34 10.35 1.09
C ALA A 206 -7.39 8.85 1.37
N ALA A 207 -6.26 8.25 1.76
CA ALA A 207 -6.18 6.84 2.13
C ALA A 207 -7.10 6.51 3.32
N ALA A 208 -7.14 7.37 4.36
CA ALA A 208 -7.99 7.17 5.53
C ALA A 208 -9.49 7.05 5.19
N ARG A 209 -9.94 7.75 4.15
CA ARG A 209 -11.33 7.71 3.65
C ARG A 209 -11.61 6.48 2.76
N ILE A 210 -10.61 6.02 2.02
CA ILE A 210 -10.78 4.97 0.99
C ILE A 210 -10.61 3.57 1.59
N TYR A 211 -9.65 3.41 2.50
CA TYR A 211 -9.31 2.10 3.06
C TYR A 211 -10.27 1.70 4.19
N PRO A 212 -10.45 0.38 4.43
CA PRO A 212 -11.30 -0.08 5.52
C PRO A 212 -10.85 0.49 6.87
N ARG A 213 -11.82 0.98 7.65
CA ARG A 213 -11.63 1.51 8.99
C ARG A 213 -11.36 0.35 9.95
N LEU A 214 -10.11 0.20 10.38
CA LEU A 214 -9.69 -0.88 11.28
C LEU A 214 -9.20 -0.32 12.61
N ALA A 215 -9.36 -1.12 13.66
CA ALA A 215 -8.70 -0.87 14.94
C ALA A 215 -7.18 -0.91 14.77
N SER A 216 -6.46 0.00 15.44
CA SER A 216 -5.01 0.11 15.33
C SER A 216 -4.38 0.50 16.66
N SER A 217 -3.39 -0.27 17.08
CA SER A 217 -2.59 0.01 18.28
C SER A 217 -1.89 1.37 18.22
N ARG A 218 -1.57 1.87 17.01
CA ARG A 218 -1.04 3.23 16.81
C ARG A 218 -2.09 4.27 17.19
N THR A 219 -3.31 4.16 16.66
CA THR A 219 -4.40 5.09 16.98
C THR A 219 -4.70 5.08 18.48
N GLU A 220 -4.72 3.90 19.10
CA GLU A 220 -4.90 3.75 20.55
C GLU A 220 -3.83 4.49 21.36
N GLN A 221 -2.55 4.36 20.98
CA GLN A 221 -1.45 5.09 21.65
C GLN A 221 -1.58 6.60 21.49
N GLU A 222 -1.98 7.07 20.32
CA GLU A 222 -2.17 8.51 20.07
C GLU A 222 -3.40 9.06 20.80
N LEU A 223 -4.48 8.28 20.90
CA LEU A 223 -5.61 8.62 21.75
C LEU A 223 -5.20 8.66 23.21
N TYR A 224 -4.39 7.72 23.70
CA TYR A 224 -3.88 7.74 25.07
C TYR A 224 -3.02 8.98 25.34
N ARG A 225 -2.11 9.32 24.42
CA ARG A 225 -1.29 10.54 24.48
C ARG A 225 -2.16 11.79 24.47
N ALA A 226 -3.17 11.84 23.59
CA ALA A 226 -4.16 12.91 23.56
C ALA A 226 -5.00 12.92 24.84
N GLY A 227 -5.19 11.76 25.46
CA GLY A 227 -6.01 11.54 26.64
C GLY A 227 -5.39 12.00 27.96
N MET A 228 -4.09 12.33 27.96
CA MET A 228 -3.47 13.11 29.03
C MET A 228 -3.92 14.59 29.03
N MET A 229 -4.76 14.98 28.06
CA MET A 229 -5.35 16.31 27.93
C MET A 229 -6.87 16.26 28.16
N ARG A 230 -7.50 17.42 28.39
CA ARG A 230 -8.96 17.56 28.48
C ARG A 230 -9.64 16.99 27.23
N GLY A 231 -10.72 16.20 27.39
CA GLY A 231 -11.47 15.62 26.25
C GLY A 231 -11.13 14.15 25.93
N SER A 232 -10.38 13.49 26.80
CA SER A 232 -9.84 12.13 26.60
C SER A 232 -10.91 11.06 26.45
N GLN A 233 -11.89 11.06 27.35
CA GLN A 233 -13.01 10.13 27.33
C GLN A 233 -13.88 10.33 26.09
N GLN A 234 -14.14 11.58 25.69
CA GLN A 234 -14.92 11.90 24.50
C GLN A 234 -14.25 11.37 23.24
N LEU A 235 -12.93 11.55 23.10
CA LEU A 235 -12.16 11.00 21.98
C LEU A 235 -12.22 9.47 21.94
N ALA A 236 -12.08 8.82 23.10
CA ALA A 236 -12.17 7.37 23.19
C ALA A 236 -13.59 6.86 22.89
N GLU A 237 -14.64 7.47 23.45
CA GLU A 237 -16.03 7.12 23.15
C GLU A 237 -16.36 7.34 21.66
N CYS A 238 -15.83 8.40 21.05
CA CYS A 238 -16.00 8.69 19.64
C CYS A 238 -15.32 7.64 18.75
N TYR A 239 -14.07 7.27 19.06
CA TYR A 239 -13.39 6.19 18.34
C TYR A 239 -14.10 4.84 18.51
N ALA A 240 -14.62 4.54 19.71
CA ALA A 240 -15.44 3.37 19.97
C ALA A 240 -16.67 3.33 19.05
N GLY A 241 -17.39 4.45 18.94
CA GLY A 241 -18.52 4.59 18.03
C GLY A 241 -18.12 4.41 16.55
N ALA A 242 -16.98 4.95 16.14
CA ALA A 242 -16.45 4.81 14.78
C ALA A 242 -16.10 3.35 14.42
N LEU A 243 -15.51 2.62 15.38
CA LEU A 243 -15.20 1.20 15.24
C LEU A 243 -16.47 0.35 15.19
N LEU A 244 -17.45 0.65 16.06
CA LEU A 244 -18.74 -0.04 16.06
C LEU A 244 -19.47 0.12 14.72
N ALA A 245 -19.51 1.34 14.18
CA ALA A 245 -20.08 1.62 12.85
C ALA A 245 -19.40 0.82 11.72
N SER A 246 -18.13 0.45 11.93
CA SER A 246 -17.31 -0.30 10.96
C SER A 246 -17.26 -1.81 11.26
N GLY A 247 -18.08 -2.30 12.21
CA GLY A 247 -18.11 -3.70 12.62
C GLY A 247 -16.80 -4.20 13.25
N GLN A 248 -15.96 -3.28 13.75
CA GLN A 248 -14.71 -3.60 14.41
C GLN A 248 -14.93 -3.81 15.91
N PRO A 249 -14.19 -4.72 16.56
CA PRO A 249 -14.22 -4.84 18.02
C PRO A 249 -13.53 -3.65 18.68
N LEU A 250 -13.78 -3.46 19.99
CA LEU A 250 -12.96 -2.54 20.78
C LEU A 250 -11.51 -3.03 20.84
N PRO A 251 -10.54 -2.10 20.84
CA PRO A 251 -9.16 -2.42 21.13
C PRO A 251 -8.96 -3.20 22.43
N LYS A 252 -8.23 -4.32 22.35
CA LYS A 252 -7.84 -5.06 23.56
C LYS A 252 -6.98 -4.24 24.51
N SER A 253 -6.21 -3.28 23.98
CA SER A 253 -5.35 -2.39 24.77
C SER A 253 -6.13 -1.41 25.64
N TRP A 254 -7.44 -1.25 25.45
CA TRP A 254 -8.27 -0.37 26.29
C TRP A 254 -8.52 -0.92 27.69
N THR A 255 -8.08 -2.16 27.93
CA THR A 255 -7.72 -2.65 29.26
C THR A 255 -6.73 -1.73 30.00
N LEU A 256 -6.02 -0.84 29.27
CA LEU A 256 -5.17 0.24 29.77
C LEU A 256 -5.93 1.56 29.99
N ASN A 257 -7.11 1.51 30.60
CA ASN A 257 -7.68 2.63 31.36
C ASN A 257 -8.34 3.80 30.58
N MET A 258 -8.61 3.71 29.27
CA MET A 258 -9.24 4.82 28.49
C MET A 258 -10.76 4.92 28.60
N LEU A 259 -11.45 3.77 28.61
CA LEU A 259 -12.90 3.68 28.83
C LEU A 259 -13.17 2.74 30.01
N PRO A 260 -14.28 2.90 30.74
CA PRO A 260 -14.69 1.99 31.80
C PRO A 260 -15.31 0.68 31.26
N VAL A 261 -14.95 0.25 30.04
CA VAL A 261 -15.45 -0.95 29.36
C VAL A 261 -14.33 -1.65 28.59
N PHE A 262 -14.40 -2.97 28.47
CA PHE A 262 -13.39 -3.79 27.77
C PHE A 262 -13.90 -4.27 26.40
N SER A 263 -15.21 -4.30 26.22
CA SER A 263 -15.92 -4.78 25.04
C SER A 263 -17.25 -4.04 24.85
N PHE A 264 -17.83 -4.10 23.65
CA PHE A 264 -19.15 -3.53 23.42
C PHE A 264 -20.25 -4.26 24.20
N SER A 265 -20.05 -5.52 24.61
CA SER A 265 -20.99 -6.24 25.47
C SER A 265 -21.04 -5.71 26.91
N ASP A 266 -20.03 -4.95 27.34
CA ASP A 266 -20.03 -4.28 28.65
C ASP A 266 -20.86 -2.98 28.62
N MET A 267 -21.24 -2.50 27.44
CA MET A 267 -22.10 -1.34 27.27
C MET A 267 -23.57 -1.77 27.23
N GLN A 268 -24.47 -0.98 27.82
CA GLN A 268 -25.89 -1.14 27.55
C GLN A 268 -26.16 -0.89 26.05
N PRO A 269 -27.12 -1.59 25.42
CA PRO A 269 -27.41 -1.42 23.99
C PRO A 269 -27.64 0.04 23.58
N GLU A 270 -28.33 0.81 24.43
CA GLU A 270 -28.57 2.24 24.19
C GLU A 270 -27.30 3.09 24.26
N GLN A 271 -26.33 2.73 25.09
CA GLN A 271 -25.02 3.42 25.15
C GLN A 271 -24.20 3.15 23.89
N ALA A 272 -24.14 1.90 23.45
CA ALA A 272 -23.45 1.53 22.21
C ALA A 272 -24.05 2.27 21.00
N LYS A 273 -25.38 2.30 20.90
CA LYS A 273 -26.12 3.04 19.88
C LYS A 273 -25.86 4.54 19.96
N LYS A 274 -25.84 5.12 21.17
CA LYS A 274 -25.52 6.55 21.38
C LYS A 274 -24.10 6.89 20.93
N ALA A 275 -23.10 6.07 21.28
CA ALA A 275 -21.72 6.26 20.85
C ALA A 275 -21.59 6.23 19.32
N GLN A 276 -22.21 5.23 18.68
CA GLN A 276 -22.21 5.11 17.22
C GLN A 276 -22.84 6.34 16.55
N LEU A 277 -24.06 6.72 16.96
CA LEU A 277 -24.77 7.84 16.35
C LEU A 277 -24.04 9.17 16.53
N GLN A 278 -23.43 9.41 17.70
CA GLN A 278 -22.65 10.62 17.91
C GLN A 278 -21.34 10.63 17.12
N ALA A 279 -20.69 9.48 16.95
CA ALA A 279 -19.53 9.35 16.09
C ALA A 279 -19.88 9.63 14.62
N GLU A 280 -21.00 9.11 14.13
CA GLU A 280 -21.53 9.40 12.79
C GLU A 280 -21.82 10.90 12.60
N LYS A 281 -22.50 11.55 13.56
CA LYS A 281 -22.71 13.01 13.52
C LYS A 281 -21.41 13.81 13.51
N SER A 282 -20.39 13.35 14.24
CA SER A 282 -19.08 13.99 14.27
C SER A 282 -18.34 13.79 12.95
N HIS A 283 -18.47 12.61 12.33
CA HIS A 283 -17.98 12.34 10.97
C HIS A 283 -18.68 13.24 9.95
N GLU A 284 -19.99 13.45 10.04
CA GLU A 284 -20.73 14.37 9.15
C GLU A 284 -20.22 15.82 9.24
N ARG A 285 -19.90 16.30 10.45
CA ARG A 285 -19.37 17.67 10.64
C ARG A 285 -17.91 17.82 10.19
N MET A 286 -17.07 16.85 10.55
CA MET A 286 -15.61 16.98 10.42
C MET A 286 -15.05 16.31 9.16
N GLY A 287 -15.84 15.45 8.51
CA GLY A 287 -15.50 14.77 7.26
C GLY A 287 -14.12 14.11 7.30
N ILE A 288 -13.24 14.56 6.40
CA ILE A 288 -11.89 14.00 6.22
C ILE A 288 -11.02 14.16 7.47
N ILE A 289 -11.28 15.15 8.33
CA ILE A 289 -10.54 15.33 9.59
C ILE A 289 -10.87 14.19 10.56
N PHE A 290 -12.13 13.75 10.63
CA PHE A 290 -12.51 12.60 11.44
C PHE A 290 -11.84 11.32 10.93
N ASP A 291 -11.90 11.08 9.61
CA ASP A 291 -11.25 9.92 9.00
C ASP A 291 -9.74 9.93 9.28
N ALA A 292 -9.09 11.08 9.13
CA ALA A 292 -7.66 11.22 9.37
C ALA A 292 -7.27 11.06 10.84
N ALA A 293 -8.09 11.54 11.78
CA ALA A 293 -7.83 11.43 13.21
C ALA A 293 -7.76 9.98 13.68
N PHE A 294 -8.61 9.11 13.14
CA PHE A 294 -8.72 7.73 13.60
C PHE A 294 -8.05 6.70 12.70
N PHE A 295 -7.96 6.97 11.39
CA PHE A 295 -7.59 5.98 10.39
C PHE A 295 -6.49 6.44 9.42
N SER A 296 -5.85 7.59 9.67
CA SER A 296 -4.73 8.01 8.82
C SER A 296 -3.52 7.09 8.99
N PRO A 297 -2.88 6.68 7.87
CA PRO A 297 -1.61 5.98 7.92
C PRO A 297 -0.44 6.87 8.34
N ASP A 298 -0.54 8.21 8.18
CA ASP A 298 0.49 9.16 8.57
C ASP A 298 0.26 9.69 10.00
N LEU A 299 1.24 9.48 10.87
CA LEU A 299 1.18 9.85 12.28
C LEU A 299 1.09 11.37 12.50
N LYS A 300 1.79 12.15 11.66
CA LYS A 300 1.79 13.61 11.77
C LYS A 300 0.40 14.17 11.48
N THR A 301 -0.17 13.77 10.34
CA THR A 301 -1.54 14.08 9.93
C THR A 301 -2.55 13.61 10.98
N GLN A 302 -2.39 12.39 11.50
CA GLN A 302 -3.27 11.83 12.52
C GLN A 302 -3.33 12.71 13.77
N ARG A 303 -2.17 13.13 14.30
CA ARG A 303 -2.09 13.98 15.50
C ARG A 303 -2.75 15.33 15.33
N GLN A 304 -2.52 15.97 14.18
CA GLN A 304 -3.15 17.25 13.86
C GLN A 304 -4.67 17.11 13.80
N ALA A 305 -5.15 16.07 13.10
CA ALA A 305 -6.56 15.78 12.97
C ALA A 305 -7.22 15.41 14.30
N LEU A 306 -6.55 14.65 15.17
CA LEU A 306 -7.00 14.35 16.53
C LEU A 306 -7.18 15.61 17.37
N GLY A 307 -6.26 16.57 17.26
CA GLY A 307 -6.38 17.86 17.94
C GLY A 307 -7.63 18.63 17.51
N MET A 308 -7.88 18.71 16.20
CA MET A 308 -9.07 19.36 15.65
C MET A 308 -10.37 18.64 16.03
N LEU A 309 -10.39 17.31 15.94
CA LEU A 309 -11.54 16.51 16.31
C LEU A 309 -11.87 16.66 17.80
N ARG A 310 -10.87 16.73 18.67
CA ARG A 310 -11.07 16.93 20.10
C ARG A 310 -11.84 18.22 20.40
N GLU A 311 -11.51 19.32 19.74
CA GLU A 311 -12.22 20.59 19.96
C GLU A 311 -13.69 20.51 19.51
N ASP A 312 -13.99 19.83 18.39
CA ASP A 312 -15.38 19.53 17.97
C ASP A 312 -16.11 18.71 19.03
N LEU A 313 -15.47 17.66 19.55
CA LEU A 313 -16.06 16.80 20.58
C LEU A 313 -16.31 17.55 21.90
N LEU A 314 -15.42 18.47 22.30
CA LEU A 314 -15.64 19.28 23.51
C LEU A 314 -16.87 20.19 23.40
N MET A 315 -17.27 20.58 22.20
CA MET A 315 -18.45 21.43 21.97
C MET A 315 -19.74 20.64 21.80
N HIS A 316 -19.67 19.43 21.22
CA HIS A 316 -20.85 18.72 20.72
C HIS A 316 -21.07 17.33 21.32
N TRP A 317 -20.08 16.75 21.98
CA TRP A 317 -20.18 15.39 22.50
C TRP A 317 -20.94 15.34 23.81
N GLU A 318 -22.04 14.60 23.81
CA GLU A 318 -22.72 14.24 25.04
C GLU A 318 -22.13 12.95 25.61
N LYS A 319 -21.89 12.97 26.92
CA LYS A 319 -21.38 11.82 27.66
C LYS A 319 -22.19 10.55 27.39
N VAL A 320 -21.50 9.45 27.12
CA VAL A 320 -22.08 8.12 26.87
C VAL A 320 -21.84 7.18 28.05
N LEU A 321 -20.60 7.08 28.51
CA LEU A 321 -20.20 6.25 29.64
C LEU A 321 -20.05 7.11 30.90
N PRO A 322 -20.22 6.55 32.11
CA PRO A 322 -19.92 7.26 33.35
C PRO A 322 -18.48 7.79 33.35
N ASP A 323 -18.21 8.80 34.19
CA ASP A 323 -16.82 9.26 34.30
C ASP A 323 -16.04 8.12 34.94
N LYS A 324 -14.79 8.00 34.53
CA LYS A 324 -13.89 7.10 35.20
C LYS A 324 -13.49 7.69 36.55
N ASP A 325 -13.69 6.93 37.63
CA ASP A 325 -13.17 7.24 38.97
C ASP A 325 -11.63 7.23 39.02
#